data_AF-A0A0W8DYN9-F1
#
_entry.id   AF-A0A0W8DYN9-F1
#
_cell.length_a   1.000
_cell.length_b   1.000
_cell.length_c   1.000
_cell.angle_alpha   90.00
_cell.angle_beta   90.00
_cell.angle_gamma   90.00
#
_symmetry.space_group_name_H-M   'P 1'
#
loop_
_entity.id
_entity.type
_entity.pdbx_description
1 polymer ?
#
loop_
_entity_poly.entity_id
_entity_poly.type
_entity_poly.pdbx_seq_one_letter_code
_entity_poly.pdbx_strand_id
1 'polypeptide(L)'
;MTKKKEKKTPSDILKEQLIDLVKDKYKREFAIYENMLPYYYVRKYDDPATFLNVVLTTEPLFQMYKSQDHQQLLYFIKNIINRNFEFIKLYYNYIGFKNGIYDLSSFILTADIVENIQVRTYIDSEFEIDNDYAPLLDQYLKFQIDDETIEFIYFMIAHLMTKLNDKFDFMVFLFGKGGSGKSFLMNLVKYSFAHDYVGYPILTKSSLDYLNMLRNKLYAVMI
;
A
#
# COMPACT_ATOMS: atom_id res chain seq x y z
N MET A 1 -49.54 15.42 -13.92
CA MET A 1 -48.25 16.03 -14.28
C MET A 1 -47.25 14.93 -14.60
N THR A 2 -47.11 14.58 -15.88
CA THR A 2 -46.12 13.62 -16.36
C THR A 2 -44.74 14.27 -16.32
N LYS A 3 -43.85 13.80 -15.45
CA LYS A 3 -42.42 14.18 -15.47
C LYS A 3 -41.88 13.88 -16.87
N LYS A 4 -41.54 14.91 -17.66
CA LYS A 4 -40.74 14.75 -18.88
C LYS A 4 -39.47 14.01 -18.46
N LYS A 5 -39.28 12.77 -18.92
CA LYS A 5 -37.96 12.11 -18.85
C LYS A 5 -37.03 12.98 -19.69
N GLU A 6 -36.12 13.69 -19.04
CA GLU A 6 -35.02 14.37 -19.74
C GLU A 6 -34.30 13.34 -20.60
N LYS A 7 -34.10 13.66 -21.88
CA LYS A 7 -33.29 12.82 -22.77
C LYS A 7 -31.86 12.89 -22.26
N LYS A 8 -31.36 11.79 -21.70
CA LYS A 8 -29.94 11.64 -21.35
C LYS A 8 -29.08 11.88 -22.58
N THR A 9 -28.06 12.71 -22.42
CA THR A 9 -27.06 12.88 -23.48
C THR A 9 -26.19 11.62 -23.55
N PRO A 10 -25.48 11.38 -24.67
CA PRO A 10 -24.49 10.30 -24.74
C PRO A 10 -23.46 10.38 -23.59
N SER A 11 -23.10 11.59 -23.15
CA SER A 11 -22.18 11.85 -22.02
C SER A 11 -22.73 11.31 -20.71
N ASP A 12 -24.01 11.50 -20.46
CA ASP A 12 -24.65 11.03 -19.23
C ASP A 12 -24.71 9.50 -19.19
N ILE A 13 -25.01 8.87 -20.32
CA ILE A 13 -25.03 7.39 -20.44
C ILE A 13 -23.66 6.82 -20.13
N LEU A 14 -22.60 7.38 -20.73
CA LEU A 14 -21.25 6.86 -20.56
C LEU A 14 -20.72 7.08 -19.14
N LYS A 15 -21.07 8.20 -18.49
CA LYS A 15 -20.75 8.46 -17.08
C LYS A 15 -21.43 7.44 -16.16
N GLU A 16 -22.69 7.09 -16.43
CA GLU A 16 -23.38 6.05 -15.67
C GLU A 16 -22.76 4.67 -15.89
N GLN A 17 -22.48 4.31 -17.15
CA GLN A 17 -21.80 3.05 -17.47
C GLN A 17 -20.43 2.95 -16.80
N LEU A 18 -19.66 4.04 -16.79
CA LEU A 18 -18.39 4.10 -16.09
C LEU A 18 -18.57 3.78 -14.61
N ILE A 19 -19.56 4.39 -13.94
CA ILE A 19 -19.82 4.13 -12.52
C ILE A 19 -20.18 2.67 -12.26
N ASP A 20 -20.97 2.05 -13.15
CA ASP A 20 -21.32 0.64 -13.02
C ASP A 20 -20.11 -0.28 -13.26
N LEU A 21 -19.23 0.06 -14.22
CA LEU A 21 -18.03 -0.71 -14.52
C LEU A 21 -17.00 -0.67 -13.39
N VAL A 22 -16.90 0.45 -12.69
CA VAL A 22 -15.91 0.64 -11.63
C VAL A 22 -16.38 0.21 -10.25
N LYS A 23 -17.70 0.01 -10.10
CA LYS A 23 -18.33 -0.38 -8.85
C LYS A 23 -17.64 -1.60 -8.24
N ASP A 24 -17.33 -1.50 -6.95
CA ASP A 24 -16.67 -2.50 -6.09
C ASP A 24 -15.22 -2.86 -6.51
N LYS A 25 -14.85 -2.66 -7.77
CA LYS A 25 -13.54 -2.97 -8.35
C LYS A 25 -12.51 -1.88 -8.14
N TYR A 26 -12.92 -0.61 -8.15
CA TYR A 26 -11.97 0.50 -8.05
C TYR A 26 -12.36 1.50 -6.97
N LYS A 27 -11.34 2.06 -6.32
CA LYS A 27 -11.43 3.23 -5.45
C LYS A 27 -10.44 4.28 -5.92
N ARG A 28 -10.57 5.53 -5.49
CA ARG A 28 -9.67 6.60 -5.93
C ARG A 28 -9.13 7.47 -4.81
N GLU A 29 -8.06 8.16 -5.15
CA GLU A 29 -7.51 9.31 -4.45
C GLU A 29 -6.83 10.18 -5.52
N PHE A 30 -5.61 10.68 -5.26
CA PHE A 30 -4.74 11.25 -6.29
C PHE A 30 -4.38 10.26 -7.41
N ALA A 31 -4.62 8.96 -7.20
CA ALA A 31 -4.47 7.87 -8.15
C ALA A 31 -5.68 6.91 -8.05
N ILE A 32 -5.77 5.93 -8.95
CA ILE A 32 -6.83 4.92 -8.96
C ILE A 32 -6.28 3.58 -8.48
N TYR A 33 -7.03 2.96 -7.58
CA TYR A 33 -6.68 1.74 -6.90
C TYR A 33 -7.63 0.62 -7.29
N GLU A 34 -7.09 -0.55 -7.56
CA GLU A 34 -7.81 -1.76 -7.96
C GLU A 34 -7.98 -2.70 -6.76
N ASN A 35 -9.17 -3.26 -6.60
CA ASN A 35 -9.47 -4.24 -5.57
C ASN A 35 -8.67 -5.51 -5.84
N MET A 36 -7.82 -5.90 -4.89
CA MET A 36 -7.14 -7.20 -4.90
C MET A 36 -7.79 -8.17 -3.93
N LEU A 37 -8.22 -7.66 -2.78
CA LEU A 37 -8.94 -8.39 -1.74
C LEU A 37 -10.06 -7.50 -1.18
N PRO A 38 -11.08 -8.06 -0.51
CA PRO A 38 -12.20 -7.29 0.06
C PRO A 38 -11.78 -6.11 0.96
N TYR A 39 -10.57 -6.17 1.54
CA TYR A 39 -10.00 -5.19 2.45
C TYR A 39 -8.70 -4.54 1.96
N TYR A 40 -8.29 -4.82 0.71
CA TYR A 40 -7.01 -4.34 0.19
C TYR A 40 -7.10 -3.98 -1.31
N TYR A 41 -6.92 -2.69 -1.57
CA TYR A 41 -6.80 -2.10 -2.89
C TYR A 41 -5.34 -1.71 -3.16
N VAL A 42 -4.88 -1.93 -4.39
CA VAL A 42 -3.51 -1.62 -4.83
C VAL A 42 -3.53 -0.50 -5.86
N ARG A 43 -2.61 0.46 -5.71
CA ARG A 43 -2.44 1.56 -6.65
C ARG A 43 -2.12 1.00 -8.04
N LYS A 44 -2.97 1.28 -9.03
CA LYS A 44 -2.89 0.67 -10.36
C LYS A 44 -2.70 1.70 -11.48
N TYR A 45 -3.38 2.85 -11.39
CA TYR A 45 -3.31 3.90 -12.41
C TYR A 45 -3.05 5.26 -11.79
N ASP A 46 -1.94 5.89 -12.17
CA ASP A 46 -1.60 7.26 -11.75
C ASP A 46 -2.30 8.32 -12.61
N ASP A 47 -2.55 7.97 -13.86
CA ASP A 47 -3.18 8.84 -14.84
C ASP A 47 -4.63 8.42 -15.11
N PRO A 48 -5.62 9.29 -14.84
CA PRO A 48 -7.02 9.02 -15.12
C PRO A 48 -7.33 8.78 -16.61
N ALA A 49 -6.52 9.29 -17.54
CA ALA A 49 -6.75 9.04 -18.98
C ALA A 49 -6.41 7.60 -19.36
N THR A 50 -5.28 7.10 -18.86
CA THR A 50 -4.90 5.69 -18.99
C THR A 50 -5.98 4.77 -18.40
N PHE A 51 -6.49 5.10 -17.21
CA PHE A 51 -7.60 4.35 -16.60
C PHE A 51 -8.87 4.34 -17.45
N LEU A 52 -9.30 5.51 -17.94
CA LEU A 52 -10.47 5.63 -18.81
C LEU A 52 -10.36 4.76 -20.04
N ASN A 53 -9.18 4.79 -20.68
CA ASN A 53 -8.92 3.94 -21.82
C ASN A 53 -9.10 2.48 -21.44
N VAL A 54 -8.50 1.99 -20.35
CA VAL A 54 -8.65 0.57 -19.96
C VAL A 54 -10.11 0.20 -19.68
N VAL A 55 -10.83 1.01 -18.90
CA VAL A 55 -12.19 0.67 -18.45
C VAL A 55 -13.23 0.81 -19.57
N LEU A 56 -13.07 1.78 -20.47
CA LEU A 56 -14.04 2.09 -21.52
C LEU A 56 -13.58 1.70 -22.93
N THR A 57 -12.44 1.01 -23.10
CA THR A 57 -11.94 0.60 -24.44
C THR A 57 -12.99 -0.15 -25.26
N THR A 58 -13.78 -0.99 -24.58
CA THR A 58 -14.82 -1.81 -25.22
C THR A 58 -16.12 -1.08 -25.47
N GLU A 59 -16.29 0.14 -24.94
CA GLU A 59 -17.52 0.92 -25.10
C GLU A 59 -17.53 1.67 -26.45
N PRO A 60 -18.43 1.32 -27.38
CA PRO A 60 -18.44 1.92 -28.72
C PRO A 60 -18.64 3.45 -28.68
N LEU A 61 -19.40 3.93 -27.68
CA LEU A 61 -19.62 5.36 -27.47
C LEU A 61 -18.33 6.11 -27.12
N PHE A 62 -17.42 5.49 -26.37
CA PHE A 62 -16.15 6.12 -25.98
C PHE A 62 -15.22 6.34 -27.18
N GLN A 63 -15.25 5.45 -28.18
CA GLN A 63 -14.45 5.59 -29.40
C GLN A 63 -14.97 6.68 -30.35
N MET A 64 -16.25 7.06 -30.22
CA MET A 64 -16.88 8.09 -31.06
C MET A 64 -16.74 9.51 -30.48
N TYR A 65 -16.14 9.66 -29.29
CA TYR A 65 -16.06 10.94 -28.59
C TYR A 65 -15.02 11.87 -29.20
N LYS A 66 -15.33 13.17 -29.17
CA LYS A 66 -14.37 14.20 -29.55
C LYS A 66 -13.48 14.52 -28.34
N SER A 67 -12.34 15.15 -28.60
CA SER A 67 -11.37 15.54 -27.56
C SER A 67 -11.98 16.32 -26.39
N GLN A 68 -12.97 17.18 -26.66
CA GLN A 68 -13.68 17.94 -25.63
C GLN A 68 -14.49 17.04 -24.67
N ASP A 69 -15.13 16.00 -25.19
CA ASP A 69 -15.94 15.09 -24.39
C ASP A 69 -15.05 14.19 -23.50
N HIS A 70 -13.87 13.81 -23.99
CA HIS A 70 -12.84 13.14 -23.17
C HIS A 70 -12.37 14.01 -22.00
N GLN A 71 -12.18 15.32 -22.22
CA GLN A 71 -11.82 16.24 -21.12
C GLN A 71 -12.91 16.33 -20.06
N GLN A 72 -14.19 16.30 -20.45
CA GLN A 72 -15.30 16.27 -19.49
C GLN A 72 -15.33 14.98 -18.67
N LEU A 73 -15.05 13.83 -19.27
CA LEU A 73 -14.95 12.55 -18.55
C LEU A 73 -13.77 12.54 -17.56
N LEU A 74 -12.62 13.07 -17.98
CA LEU A 74 -11.45 13.23 -17.10
C LEU A 74 -11.77 14.13 -15.91
N TYR A 75 -12.44 15.25 -16.17
CA TYR A 75 -12.89 16.15 -15.11
C TYR A 75 -13.90 15.46 -14.19
N PHE A 76 -14.83 14.68 -14.76
CA PHE A 76 -15.84 13.94 -14.01
C PHE A 76 -15.19 12.94 -13.04
N ILE A 77 -14.25 12.10 -13.48
CA ILE A 77 -13.59 11.12 -12.60
C ILE A 77 -12.84 11.78 -11.44
N LYS A 78 -12.17 12.91 -11.72
CA LYS A 78 -11.40 13.62 -10.69
C LYS A 78 -12.29 14.23 -9.60
N ASN A 79 -13.51 14.63 -9.94
CA ASN A 79 -14.35 15.45 -9.06
C ASN A 79 -15.63 14.78 -8.59
N ILE A 80 -16.00 13.63 -9.15
CA ILE A 80 -17.23 12.95 -8.76
C ILE A 80 -17.19 12.58 -7.28
N ILE A 81 -18.35 12.63 -6.62
CA ILE A 81 -18.59 12.06 -5.30
C ILE A 81 -19.73 11.05 -5.49
N ASN A 82 -19.40 9.76 -5.50
CA ASN A 82 -20.35 8.68 -5.75
C ASN A 82 -19.99 7.45 -4.91
N ARG A 83 -21.00 6.81 -4.31
CA ARG A 83 -20.85 5.63 -3.44
C ARG A 83 -20.31 4.39 -4.15
N ASN A 84 -20.51 4.30 -5.45
CA ASN A 84 -19.99 3.20 -6.26
C ASN A 84 -18.56 3.45 -6.75
N PHE A 85 -18.02 4.65 -6.52
CA PHE A 85 -16.63 4.97 -6.83
C PHE A 85 -16.13 5.91 -5.75
N GLU A 86 -15.82 5.35 -4.59
CA GLU A 86 -15.49 6.14 -3.40
C GLU A 86 -14.01 6.50 -3.34
N PHE A 87 -13.71 7.48 -2.48
CA PHE A 87 -12.34 7.74 -2.09
C PHE A 87 -11.83 6.61 -1.19
N ILE A 88 -10.60 6.16 -1.43
CA ILE A 88 -9.96 5.19 -0.55
C ILE A 88 -9.70 5.84 0.81
N LYS A 89 -10.01 5.12 1.89
CA LYS A 89 -9.77 5.57 3.26
C LYS A 89 -8.95 4.52 3.99
N LEU A 90 -7.69 4.82 4.26
CA LEU A 90 -6.79 3.93 4.98
C LEU A 90 -7.19 3.83 6.45
N TYR A 91 -7.23 2.61 6.96
CA TYR A 91 -7.42 2.31 8.37
C TYR A 91 -6.09 1.86 8.98
N TYR A 92 -5.46 2.77 9.73
CA TYR A 92 -4.10 2.60 10.25
C TYR A 92 -3.95 1.56 11.36
N ASN A 93 -5.06 1.13 11.95
CA ASN A 93 -5.06 0.12 13.02
C ASN A 93 -5.12 -1.31 12.46
N TYR A 94 -5.26 -1.49 11.14
CA TYR A 94 -5.43 -2.81 10.55
C TYR A 94 -4.28 -3.20 9.62
N ILE A 95 -3.77 -4.41 9.81
CA ILE A 95 -2.82 -5.09 8.93
C ILE A 95 -3.53 -6.27 8.27
N GLY A 96 -3.43 -6.39 6.95
CA GLY A 96 -3.98 -7.53 6.23
C GLY A 96 -2.97 -8.67 6.12
N PHE A 97 -3.46 -9.89 6.31
CA PHE A 97 -2.75 -11.14 6.09
C PHE A 97 -3.60 -12.05 5.18
N LYS A 98 -3.03 -13.15 4.73
CA LYS A 98 -3.74 -14.12 3.87
C LYS A 98 -4.95 -14.76 4.58
N ASN A 99 -4.84 -14.94 5.90
CA ASN A 99 -5.86 -15.57 6.74
C ASN A 99 -6.76 -14.56 7.50
N GLY A 100 -6.64 -13.25 7.26
CA GLY A 100 -7.53 -12.27 7.88
C GLY A 100 -6.94 -10.88 8.05
N ILE A 101 -7.60 -10.08 8.88
CA ILE A 101 -7.18 -8.73 9.27
C ILE A 101 -6.78 -8.76 10.74
N TYR A 102 -5.58 -8.27 11.04
CA TYR A 102 -5.08 -8.10 12.40
C TYR A 102 -5.32 -6.67 12.87
N ASP A 103 -6.00 -6.50 14.00
CA ASP A 103 -6.23 -5.21 14.66
C ASP A 103 -5.15 -4.92 15.69
N LEU A 104 -4.38 -3.87 15.45
CA LEU A 104 -3.30 -3.38 16.31
C LEU A 104 -3.82 -2.84 17.66
N SER A 105 -5.11 -2.55 17.77
CA SER A 105 -5.72 -1.99 18.99
C SER A 105 -6.16 -3.09 19.95
N SER A 106 -6.78 -4.15 19.41
CA SER A 106 -7.31 -5.27 20.19
C SER A 106 -6.40 -6.50 20.21
N PHE A 107 -5.37 -6.54 19.35
CA PHE A 107 -4.47 -7.69 19.16
C PHE A 107 -5.20 -8.96 18.71
N ILE A 108 -6.27 -8.80 17.94
CA ILE A 108 -7.11 -9.90 17.45
C ILE A 108 -6.97 -10.00 15.92
N LEU A 109 -6.75 -11.23 15.45
CA LEU A 109 -6.88 -11.59 14.04
C LEU A 109 -8.33 -12.03 13.77
N THR A 110 -8.97 -11.41 12.78
CA THR A 110 -10.32 -11.79 12.35
C THR A 110 -10.34 -12.15 10.86
N ALA A 111 -10.99 -13.26 10.53
CA ALA A 111 -11.33 -13.59 9.15
C ALA A 111 -12.61 -12.88 8.69
N ASP A 112 -13.41 -12.37 9.63
CA ASP A 112 -14.64 -11.63 9.36
C ASP A 112 -14.29 -10.21 8.93
N ILE A 113 -14.13 -10.06 7.62
CA ILE A 113 -13.82 -8.78 6.99
C ILE A 113 -15.08 -7.92 6.96
N VAL A 114 -15.04 -6.80 7.65
CA VAL A 114 -16.08 -5.78 7.52
C VAL A 114 -15.93 -5.10 6.16
N GLU A 115 -17.02 -5.05 5.39
CA GLU A 115 -17.05 -4.35 4.11
C GLU A 115 -16.66 -2.87 4.31
N ASN A 116 -15.86 -2.33 3.37
CA ASN A 116 -15.29 -0.97 3.39
C ASN A 116 -14.08 -0.68 4.29
N ILE A 117 -13.36 -1.71 4.76
CA ILE A 117 -12.01 -1.50 5.30
C ILE A 117 -10.99 -1.44 4.15
N GLN A 118 -10.00 -0.55 4.29
CA GLN A 118 -8.74 -0.62 3.56
C GLN A 118 -7.62 -0.73 4.59
N VAL A 119 -6.95 -1.87 4.64
CA VAL A 119 -5.78 -2.07 5.51
C VAL A 119 -4.60 -1.22 5.04
N ARG A 120 -3.72 -0.86 5.97
CA ARG A 120 -2.55 -0.02 5.66
C ARG A 120 -1.45 -0.75 4.91
N THR A 121 -1.32 -2.05 5.18
CA THR A 121 -0.33 -2.96 4.64
C THR A 121 -1.00 -4.31 4.50
N TYR A 122 -0.67 -5.02 3.43
CA TYR A 122 -0.99 -6.43 3.24
C TYR A 122 0.32 -7.22 3.20
N ILE A 123 0.37 -8.31 3.97
CA ILE A 123 1.47 -9.27 4.00
C ILE A 123 0.91 -10.57 3.44
N ASP A 124 1.50 -11.06 2.35
CA ASP A 124 1.04 -12.27 1.67
C ASP A 124 1.54 -13.55 2.38
N SER A 125 1.19 -13.67 3.65
CA SER A 125 1.49 -14.81 4.53
C SER A 125 0.32 -15.01 5.48
N GLU A 126 0.20 -16.23 5.99
CA GLU A 126 -0.68 -16.52 7.13
C GLU A 126 -0.01 -15.99 8.40
N PHE A 127 -0.84 -15.44 9.31
CA PHE A 127 -0.40 -14.91 10.59
C PHE A 127 -0.94 -15.77 11.74
N GLU A 128 -0.08 -16.09 12.70
CA GLU A 128 -0.40 -16.92 13.86
C GLU A 128 0.00 -16.16 15.13
N ILE A 129 -0.97 -15.86 16.00
CA ILE A 129 -0.72 -15.12 17.26
C ILE A 129 0.01 -16.00 18.29
N ASP A 130 -0.25 -17.31 18.30
CA ASP A 130 0.33 -18.23 19.28
C ASP A 130 1.84 -18.48 19.11
N ASN A 131 2.45 -17.89 18.08
CA ASN A 131 3.88 -17.95 17.78
C ASN A 131 4.57 -16.60 18.07
N ASP A 132 4.24 -15.96 19.19
CA ASP A 132 4.94 -14.79 19.78
C ASP A 132 6.47 -15.01 19.97
N TYR A 133 6.94 -16.23 19.71
CA TYR A 133 8.32 -16.62 19.85
C TYR A 133 8.95 -16.87 18.49
N ALA A 134 9.94 -16.05 18.14
CA ALA A 134 10.83 -16.27 17.01
C ALA A 134 12.18 -16.83 17.53
N PRO A 135 12.24 -18.10 18.01
CA PRO A 135 13.35 -18.63 18.80
C PRO A 135 14.72 -18.43 18.15
N LEU A 136 14.80 -18.63 16.84
CA LEU A 136 16.06 -18.53 16.10
C LEU A 136 16.52 -17.07 15.95
N LEU A 137 15.58 -16.14 15.72
CA LEU A 137 15.89 -14.72 15.65
C LEU A 137 16.29 -14.19 17.03
N ASP A 138 15.53 -14.55 18.07
CA ASP A 138 15.82 -14.14 19.44
C ASP A 138 17.17 -14.68 19.93
N GLN A 139 17.48 -15.94 19.65
CA GLN A 139 18.78 -16.52 19.99
C GLN A 139 19.93 -15.82 19.24
N TYR A 140 19.74 -15.54 17.95
CA TYR A 140 20.72 -14.81 17.16
C TYR A 140 20.97 -13.41 17.73
N LEU A 141 19.89 -12.68 18.03
CA LEU A 141 19.96 -11.31 18.55
C LEU A 141 20.60 -11.28 19.94
N LYS A 142 20.16 -12.13 20.87
CA LYS A 142 20.72 -12.24 22.23
C LYS A 142 22.18 -12.66 22.27
N PHE A 143 22.65 -13.37 21.23
CA PHE A 143 24.07 -13.72 21.13
C PHE A 143 24.96 -12.51 20.82
N GLN A 144 24.44 -11.48 20.16
CA GLN A 144 25.24 -10.38 19.61
C GLN A 144 24.93 -9.01 20.21
N ILE A 145 23.76 -8.85 20.80
CA ILE A 145 23.13 -7.56 21.09
C ILE A 145 22.52 -7.63 22.49
N ASP A 146 22.63 -6.54 23.25
CA ASP A 146 21.97 -6.38 24.54
C ASP A 146 20.44 -6.23 24.40
N ASP A 147 19.70 -6.58 25.45
CA ASP A 147 18.24 -6.62 25.41
C ASP A 147 17.58 -5.27 25.03
N GLU A 148 18.16 -4.13 25.44
CA GLU A 148 17.64 -2.79 25.11
C GLU A 148 17.74 -2.52 23.61
N THR A 149 18.89 -2.85 23.00
CA THR A 149 19.09 -2.70 21.55
C THR A 149 18.23 -3.70 20.76
N ILE A 150 17.96 -4.89 21.30
CA ILE A 150 17.02 -5.87 20.70
C ILE A 150 15.61 -5.30 20.65
N GLU A 151 15.13 -4.73 21.76
CA GLU A 151 13.82 -4.07 21.82
C GLU A 151 13.72 -2.95 20.78
N PHE A 152 14.77 -2.14 20.65
CA PHE A 152 14.84 -1.10 19.62
C PHE A 152 14.78 -1.68 18.20
N ILE A 153 15.47 -2.80 17.91
CA ILE A 153 15.41 -3.48 16.60
C ILE A 153 13.98 -3.99 16.32
N TYR A 154 13.29 -4.55 17.31
CA TYR A 154 11.90 -5.00 17.13
C TYR A 154 10.94 -3.84 16.91
N PHE A 155 11.09 -2.76 17.67
CA PHE A 155 10.36 -1.51 17.42
C PHE A 155 10.58 -1.03 15.99
N MET A 156 11.83 -1.10 15.51
CA MET A 156 12.16 -0.71 14.16
C MET A 156 11.49 -1.56 13.09
N ILE A 157 11.51 -2.86 13.27
CA ILE A 157 10.83 -3.81 12.40
C ILE A 157 9.32 -3.52 12.36
N ALA A 158 8.68 -3.35 13.53
CA ALA A 158 7.26 -3.05 13.63
C ALA A 158 6.90 -1.71 12.95
N HIS A 159 7.75 -0.70 13.10
CA HIS A 159 7.59 0.59 12.45
C HIS A 159 7.60 0.48 10.91
N LEU A 160 8.53 -0.29 10.35
CA LEU A 160 8.60 -0.53 8.91
C LEU A 160 7.37 -1.26 8.38
N MET A 161 6.91 -2.29 9.10
CA MET A 161 5.71 -3.06 8.73
C MET A 161 4.46 -2.19 8.69
N THR A 162 4.37 -1.25 9.63
CA THR A 162 3.23 -0.36 9.73
C THR A 162 3.29 0.79 8.74
N LYS A 163 4.46 1.20 8.24
CA LYS A 163 4.59 2.38 7.33
C LYS A 163 3.91 3.61 7.93
N LEU A 164 4.24 3.91 9.18
CA LEU A 164 3.80 5.16 9.80
C LEU A 164 4.33 6.33 8.95
N ASN A 165 3.49 7.35 8.72
CA ASN A 165 3.88 8.57 8.04
C ASN A 165 4.25 9.64 9.07
N ASP A 166 5.11 9.25 9.99
CA ASP A 166 5.84 10.14 10.86
C ASP A 166 7.17 10.49 10.18
N LYS A 167 7.74 11.64 10.56
CA LYS A 167 9.07 12.06 10.07
C LYS A 167 10.16 11.27 10.81
N PHE A 168 10.08 9.95 10.71
CA PHE A 168 10.89 9.02 11.47
C PHE A 168 12.22 8.81 10.74
N ASP A 169 13.11 9.79 10.90
CA ASP A 169 14.37 9.92 10.16
C ASP A 169 15.57 9.49 11.03
N PHE A 170 15.77 8.18 11.19
CA PHE A 170 16.98 7.61 11.82
C PHE A 170 17.51 6.47 10.93
N MET A 171 18.83 6.25 10.99
CA MET A 171 19.51 5.21 10.22
C MET A 171 20.24 4.29 11.19
N VAL A 172 20.03 2.98 11.07
CA VAL A 172 20.69 2.00 11.93
C VAL A 172 22.07 1.68 11.37
N PHE A 173 23.11 1.91 12.16
CA PHE A 173 24.48 1.55 11.81
C PHE A 173 24.89 0.29 12.58
N LEU A 174 25.08 -0.82 11.86
CA LEU A 174 25.64 -2.04 12.43
C LEU A 174 27.16 -1.99 12.29
N PHE A 175 27.86 -1.76 13.40
CA PHE A 175 29.33 -1.70 13.45
C PHE A 175 29.90 -2.91 14.18
N GLY A 176 30.99 -3.49 13.66
CA GLY A 176 31.69 -4.57 14.36
C GLY A 176 32.72 -5.29 13.51
N LYS A 177 33.50 -6.20 14.12
CA LYS A 177 34.53 -6.98 13.42
C LYS A 177 33.93 -7.89 12.32
N GLY A 178 34.73 -8.23 11.31
CA GLY A 178 34.36 -9.24 10.31
C GLY A 178 33.96 -10.55 10.98
N GLY A 179 32.92 -11.23 10.46
CA GLY A 179 32.39 -12.46 11.03
C GLY A 179 31.39 -12.28 12.19
N SER A 180 31.07 -11.04 12.58
CA SER A 180 30.10 -10.77 13.66
C SER A 180 28.63 -10.90 13.23
N GLY A 181 28.29 -11.64 12.16
CA GLY A 181 26.91 -11.88 11.73
C GLY A 181 26.11 -10.71 11.13
N LYS A 182 26.61 -9.46 11.11
CA LYS A 182 25.86 -8.28 10.59
C LYS A 182 25.15 -8.49 9.25
N SER A 183 25.84 -9.09 8.27
CA SER A 183 25.26 -9.36 6.95
C SER A 183 24.13 -10.40 7.01
N PHE A 184 24.19 -11.35 7.95
CA PHE A 184 23.13 -12.32 8.20
C PHE A 184 21.90 -11.63 8.80
N LEU A 185 22.05 -10.76 9.80
CA LEU A 185 20.94 -9.94 10.32
C LEU A 185 20.28 -9.12 9.20
N MET A 186 21.08 -8.46 8.37
CA MET A 186 20.54 -7.68 7.25
C MET A 186 19.81 -8.53 6.22
N ASN A 187 20.33 -9.72 5.91
CA ASN A 187 19.65 -10.65 5.02
C ASN A 187 18.36 -11.18 5.65
N LEU A 188 18.33 -11.48 6.94
CA LEU A 188 17.11 -11.88 7.65
C LEU A 188 16.04 -10.80 7.53
N VAL A 189 16.37 -9.55 7.87
CA VAL A 189 15.43 -8.43 7.74
C VAL A 189 14.97 -8.26 6.28
N LYS A 190 15.85 -8.44 5.30
CA LYS A 190 15.51 -8.38 3.87
C LYS A 190 14.65 -9.54 3.38
N TYR A 191 14.76 -10.72 3.98
CA TYR A 191 13.87 -11.84 3.69
C TYR A 191 12.52 -11.69 4.38
N SER A 192 12.51 -11.12 5.60
CA SER A 192 11.28 -10.83 6.35
C SER A 192 10.47 -9.69 5.72
N PHE A 193 11.15 -8.69 5.14
CA PHE A 193 10.52 -7.54 4.49
C PHE A 193 11.03 -7.47 3.06
N ALA A 194 10.15 -7.76 2.10
CA ALA A 194 10.43 -7.85 0.67
C ALA A 194 11.56 -6.93 0.18
N HIS A 195 12.33 -7.36 -0.81
CA HIS A 195 13.56 -6.74 -1.31
C HIS A 195 13.57 -5.20 -1.43
N ASP A 196 12.39 -4.59 -1.65
CA ASP A 196 12.22 -3.15 -1.79
C ASP A 196 12.29 -2.36 -0.48
N TYR A 197 12.23 -3.00 0.69
CA TYR A 197 12.19 -2.34 2.01
C TYR A 197 13.56 -2.23 2.70
N VAL A 198 14.59 -2.93 2.19
CA VAL A 198 15.93 -2.97 2.80
C VAL A 198 16.99 -2.70 1.75
N GLY A 199 17.67 -1.54 1.85
CA GLY A 199 18.70 -1.11 0.91
C GLY A 199 20.11 -1.20 1.49
N TYR A 200 21.08 -1.54 0.64
CA TYR A 200 22.50 -1.28 0.89
C TYR A 200 22.86 0.02 0.20
N PRO A 201 22.94 1.16 0.89
CA PRO A 201 23.43 2.36 0.26
C PRO A 201 24.94 2.22 0.11
N ILE A 202 25.41 2.05 -1.12
CA ILE A 202 26.78 2.43 -1.45
C ILE A 202 26.78 3.95 -1.38
N LEU A 203 27.48 4.53 -0.40
CA LEU A 203 27.61 5.98 -0.22
C LEU A 203 28.46 6.56 -1.36
N THR A 204 27.90 6.62 -2.56
CA THR A 204 28.50 7.27 -3.72
C THR A 204 27.51 8.27 -4.32
N LYS A 205 27.71 9.53 -3.91
CA LYS A 205 27.21 10.80 -4.46
C LYS A 205 25.75 11.22 -4.21
N SER A 206 25.66 12.54 -4.01
CA SER A 206 24.50 13.39 -3.76
C SER A 206 23.55 13.46 -4.95
N SER A 207 22.30 13.02 -4.76
CA SER A 207 21.18 13.46 -5.59
C SER A 207 19.89 13.45 -4.79
N LEU A 208 18.96 14.33 -5.15
CA LEU A 208 17.61 14.44 -4.56
C LEU A 208 16.81 13.12 -4.71
N ASP A 209 17.13 12.30 -5.70
CA ASP A 209 16.58 10.95 -5.91
C ASP A 209 16.94 9.98 -4.77
N TYR A 210 18.07 10.22 -4.09
CA TYR A 210 18.49 9.43 -2.93
C TYR A 210 17.49 9.56 -1.78
N LEU A 211 16.97 10.77 -1.52
CA LEU A 211 15.98 11.00 -0.44
C LEU A 211 14.63 10.32 -0.72
N ASN A 212 14.20 10.23 -1.98
CA ASN A 212 13.02 9.46 -2.37
C ASN A 212 13.26 7.96 -2.29
N MET A 213 14.48 7.50 -2.57
CA MET A 213 14.90 6.12 -2.30
C MET A 213 14.79 5.82 -0.80
N LEU A 214 15.25 6.74 0.06
CA LEU A 214 15.39 6.55 1.50
C LEU A 214 14.07 6.43 2.27
N ARG A 215 12.95 6.83 1.68
CA ARG A 215 11.67 6.94 2.37
C ARG A 215 11.02 5.57 2.62
N ASN A 216 10.64 5.29 3.87
CA ASN A 216 9.99 4.05 4.30
C ASN A 216 10.80 2.76 4.04
N LYS A 217 12.13 2.86 4.13
CA LYS A 217 13.03 1.71 3.98
C LYS A 217 14.04 1.69 5.11
N LEU A 218 14.42 0.49 5.56
CA LEU A 218 15.52 0.31 6.49
C LEU A 218 16.83 0.32 5.70
N TYR A 219 17.76 1.16 6.13
CA TYR A 219 19.11 1.18 5.62
C TYR A 219 20.06 0.78 6.73
N ALA A 220 20.95 -0.16 6.42
CA ALA A 220 22.16 -0.34 7.21
C ALA A 220 23.37 -0.11 6.34
N VAL A 221 24.26 0.74 6.84
CA VAL A 221 25.62 0.87 6.31
C VAL A 221 26.49 -0.12 7.08
N MET A 222 27.13 -1.02 6.36
CA MET A 222 28.13 -1.92 6.92
C MET A 222 29.49 -1.20 6.87
N ILE A 223 30.09 -0.97 8.03
CA ILE A 223 31.47 -0.45 8.20
C ILE A 223 32.29 -1.51 8.92
#